data_AF-A0AAU8MQ23-F1
#
_entry.id   AF-A0AAU8MQ23-F1
#
_cell.length_a   1.000
_cell.length_b   1.000
_cell.length_c   1.000
_cell.angle_alpha   90.00
_cell.angle_beta   90.00
_cell.angle_gamma   90.00
#
_symmetry.space_group_name_H-M   'P 1'
#
loop_
_entity.id
_entity.type
_entity.pdbx_description
1 polymer ?
#
loop_
_entity_poly.entity_id
_entity_poly.type
_entity_poly.pdbx_seq_one_letter_code
_entity_poly.pdbx_strand_id
1 'polypeptide(L)'
;MSSLACWAGLSFAAPADTTAAQRAADAVADNRYGDDIQSDFRARRVQVADLDGDGRAEILFLLTATCAQANFDCENSLTVLDALRPNDPRAQPSRLSDDAEKAHLARVRALGYVENASAQIPGEVESIRVADQRISVAFLAREASPFCQDDAGAGHGHSAACPAPGRHTWHYAWKPGALTRLAPAPGRR
;
A
#
# COMPACT_ATOMS: atom_id res chain seq x y z
N MET A 1 -17.23 -12.04 50.68
CA MET A 1 -16.44 -10.82 50.36
C MET A 1 -15.36 -11.29 49.40
N SER A 2 -15.63 -11.29 48.08
CA SER A 2 -15.21 -10.24 47.12
C SER A 2 -13.67 -10.24 46.97
N SER A 3 -13.02 -10.46 45.83
CA SER A 3 -13.43 -10.34 44.43
C SER A 3 -12.55 -11.21 43.53
N LEU A 4 -13.15 -11.72 42.46
CA LEU A 4 -12.47 -12.16 41.24
C LEU A 4 -11.80 -10.94 40.58
N ALA A 5 -10.51 -11.04 40.26
CA ALA A 5 -9.87 -10.12 39.32
C ALA A 5 -9.55 -10.88 38.04
N CYS A 6 -10.47 -10.76 37.08
CA CYS A 6 -10.23 -11.08 35.68
C CYS A 6 -9.13 -10.15 35.15
N TRP A 7 -8.00 -10.69 34.72
CA TRP A 7 -7.12 -10.01 33.78
C TRP A 7 -7.38 -10.63 32.41
N ALA A 8 -8.25 -9.98 31.64
CA ALA A 8 -8.45 -10.25 30.24
C ALA A 8 -7.13 -10.01 29.50
N GLY A 9 -6.74 -10.98 28.67
CA GLY A 9 -5.46 -11.01 27.99
C GLY A 9 -5.26 -9.85 27.01
N LEU A 10 -4.06 -9.28 27.06
CA LEU A 10 -3.48 -8.58 25.91
C LEU A 10 -3.05 -9.66 24.91
N SER A 11 -3.95 -10.02 23.99
CA SER A 11 -3.54 -10.70 22.76
C SER A 11 -2.92 -9.64 21.85
N PHE A 12 -1.61 -9.43 22.00
CA PHE A 12 -0.84 -8.85 20.90
C PHE A 12 -0.85 -9.88 19.77
N ALA A 13 -1.54 -9.58 18.67
CA ALA A 13 -1.26 -10.29 17.44
C ALA A 13 0.23 -10.09 17.16
N ALA A 14 1.00 -11.18 17.08
CA ALA A 14 2.42 -11.07 16.76
C ALA A 14 2.56 -10.28 15.44
N PRO A 15 3.51 -9.34 15.34
CA PRO A 15 3.75 -8.66 14.08
C PRO A 15 3.97 -9.72 12.99
N ALA A 16 3.46 -9.48 11.79
CA ALA A 16 3.73 -10.38 10.67
C ALA A 16 5.24 -10.62 10.57
N ASP A 17 5.65 -11.90 10.49
CA ASP A 17 7.03 -12.25 10.17
C ASP A 17 7.39 -11.56 8.84
N THR A 18 8.52 -10.87 8.77
CA THR A 18 9.01 -10.17 7.57
C THR A 18 9.04 -11.10 6.34
N THR A 19 9.26 -12.40 6.53
CA THR A 19 9.20 -13.39 5.45
C THR A 19 7.76 -13.60 4.95
N ALA A 20 6.80 -13.69 5.86
CA ALA A 20 5.39 -13.80 5.51
C ALA A 20 4.88 -12.51 4.84
N ALA A 21 5.34 -11.35 5.33
CA ALA A 21 5.01 -10.06 4.75
C ALA A 21 5.54 -9.92 3.31
N GLN A 22 6.79 -10.33 3.06
CA GLN A 22 7.37 -10.33 1.73
C GLN A 22 6.56 -11.24 0.79
N ARG A 23 6.21 -12.47 1.21
CA ARG A 23 5.38 -13.37 0.39
C ARG A 23 4.01 -12.80 0.05
N ALA A 24 3.37 -12.10 1.00
CA ALA A 24 2.09 -11.45 0.75
C ALA A 24 2.22 -10.31 -0.27
N ALA A 25 3.28 -9.49 -0.17
CA ALA A 25 3.56 -8.42 -1.12
C ALA A 25 3.93 -8.96 -2.52
N ASP A 26 4.73 -10.02 -2.59
CA ASP A 26 5.08 -10.68 -3.86
C ASP A 26 3.85 -11.27 -4.54
N ALA A 27 2.94 -11.88 -3.79
CA ALA A 27 1.68 -12.40 -4.35
C ALA A 27 0.79 -11.31 -4.97
N VAL A 28 0.87 -10.07 -4.48
CA VAL A 28 0.20 -8.92 -5.09
C VAL A 28 0.88 -8.56 -6.41
N ALA A 29 2.21 -8.48 -6.42
CA ALA A 29 2.99 -8.18 -7.62
C ALA A 29 2.75 -9.24 -8.72
N ASP A 30 2.79 -10.53 -8.38
CA ASP A 30 2.56 -11.65 -9.31
C ASP A 30 1.14 -11.65 -9.90
N ASN A 31 0.16 -11.08 -9.19
CA ASN A 31 -1.22 -11.02 -9.65
C ASN A 31 -1.52 -9.81 -10.56
N ARG A 32 -0.57 -8.88 -10.70
CA ARG A 32 -0.66 -7.80 -11.67
C ARG A 32 -0.24 -8.35 -13.03
N TYR A 33 -1.17 -8.99 -13.73
CA TYR A 33 -0.95 -9.40 -15.11
C TYR A 33 -0.79 -8.15 -15.99
N GLY A 34 0.38 -8.03 -16.64
CA GLY A 34 0.53 -7.12 -17.79
C GLY A 34 -0.26 -7.67 -18.97
N ASP A 35 -0.93 -6.78 -19.69
CA ASP A 35 -1.55 -7.05 -20.98
C ASP A 35 -0.45 -7.22 -22.06
N ASP A 36 -0.68 -6.73 -23.28
CA ASP A 36 0.31 -6.74 -24.36
C ASP A 36 1.62 -5.99 -24.04
N ILE A 37 1.73 -5.38 -22.85
CA ILE A 37 2.92 -4.71 -22.34
C ILE A 37 3.58 -5.56 -21.24
N GLN A 38 4.82 -5.97 -21.51
CA GLN A 38 5.65 -6.65 -20.52
C GLN A 38 5.96 -5.72 -19.34
N SER A 39 5.36 -6.03 -18.19
CA SER A 39 5.56 -5.31 -16.94
C SER A 39 6.19 -6.23 -15.90
N ASP A 40 7.34 -5.81 -15.38
CA ASP A 40 8.04 -6.52 -14.30
C ASP A 40 7.67 -5.90 -12.95
N PHE A 41 6.51 -6.32 -12.42
CA PHE A 41 6.02 -5.87 -11.11
C PHE A 41 6.84 -6.49 -9.99
N ARG A 42 7.25 -5.66 -9.03
CA ARG A 42 8.08 -6.07 -7.90
C ARG A 42 7.67 -5.35 -6.62
N ALA A 43 7.49 -6.11 -5.55
CA ALA A 43 7.39 -5.56 -4.21
C ALA A 43 8.79 -5.18 -3.68
N ARG A 44 8.93 -3.96 -3.17
CA ARG A 44 10.17 -3.40 -2.66
C ARG A 44 9.92 -2.76 -1.29
N ARG A 45 10.97 -2.68 -0.46
CA ARG A 45 10.95 -1.95 0.82
C ARG A 45 9.80 -2.38 1.75
N VAL A 46 9.51 -3.68 1.79
CA VAL A 46 8.43 -4.26 2.60
C VAL A 46 8.69 -3.99 4.09
N GLN A 47 7.67 -3.49 4.78
CA GLN A 47 7.67 -3.13 6.19
C GLN A 47 6.39 -3.65 6.84
N VAL A 48 6.51 -4.02 8.11
CA VAL A 48 5.38 -4.46 8.94
C VAL A 48 5.24 -3.46 10.08
N ALA A 49 4.07 -2.86 10.21
CA ALA A 49 3.80 -1.87 11.25
C ALA A 49 2.29 -1.78 11.52
N ASP A 50 1.93 -1.46 12.76
CA ASP A 50 0.58 -1.02 13.11
C ASP A 50 0.43 0.44 12.64
N LEU A 51 -0.32 0.64 11.55
CA LEU A 51 -0.41 1.91 10.84
C LEU A 51 -1.57 2.78 11.32
N ASP A 52 -2.61 2.19 11.93
CA ASP A 52 -3.78 2.92 12.44
C ASP A 52 -3.97 2.87 13.96
N GLY A 53 -3.09 2.16 14.67
CA GLY A 53 -3.06 2.06 16.12
C GLY A 53 -4.08 1.07 16.70
N ASP A 54 -4.64 0.17 15.88
CA ASP A 54 -5.62 -0.83 16.35
C ASP A 54 -4.98 -2.05 17.03
N GLY A 55 -3.65 -2.13 17.06
CA GLY A 55 -2.89 -3.23 17.65
C GLY A 55 -2.70 -4.44 16.73
N ARG A 56 -3.14 -4.36 15.47
CA ARG A 56 -2.84 -5.31 14.39
C ARG A 56 -1.85 -4.66 13.44
N ALA A 57 -0.96 -5.46 12.89
CA ALA A 57 0.05 -4.95 11.97
C ALA A 57 -0.45 -5.06 10.53
N GLU A 58 -0.23 -4.00 9.76
CA GLU A 58 -0.36 -3.97 8.31
C GLU A 58 0.99 -4.25 7.64
N ILE A 59 0.92 -4.54 6.34
CA ILE A 59 2.11 -4.65 5.48
C ILE A 59 2.14 -3.45 4.55
N LEU A 60 3.19 -2.64 4.67
CA LEU A 60 3.49 -1.52 3.79
C LEU A 60 4.60 -1.90 2.82
N PHE A 61 4.45 -1.62 1.54
CA PHE A 61 5.52 -1.81 0.57
C PHE A 61 5.42 -0.82 -0.59
N LEU A 62 6.52 -0.70 -1.34
CA LEU A 62 6.55 -0.01 -2.61
C LEU A 62 6.32 -1.05 -3.72
N LEU A 63 5.22 -0.92 -4.44
CA LEU A 63 5.00 -1.68 -5.67
C LEU A 63 5.61 -0.90 -6.83
N THR A 64 6.56 -1.51 -7.52
CA THR A 64 7.22 -0.92 -8.69
C THR A 64 7.00 -1.78 -9.92
N ALA A 65 6.89 -1.19 -11.10
CA ALA A 65 6.97 -1.91 -12.37
C ALA A 65 8.09 -1.35 -13.27
N THR A 66 8.65 -2.21 -14.12
CA THR A 66 9.36 -1.76 -15.32
C THR A 66 8.50 -2.07 -16.52
N CYS A 67 8.09 -1.06 -17.28
CA CYS A 67 7.27 -1.20 -18.47
C CYS A 67 8.15 -0.85 -19.66
N ALA A 68 8.67 -1.88 -20.32
CA ALA A 68 9.38 -1.67 -21.57
C ALA A 68 8.36 -1.19 -22.62
N GLN A 69 8.68 -0.12 -23.35
CA GLN A 69 7.87 0.40 -24.47
C GLN A 69 6.51 1.01 -24.10
N ALA A 70 6.22 1.25 -22.82
CA ALA A 70 5.00 1.94 -22.40
C ALA A 70 5.09 3.46 -22.67
N ASN A 71 3.94 4.06 -22.98
CA ASN A 71 3.74 5.51 -23.07
C ASN A 71 3.03 6.08 -21.83
N PHE A 72 2.94 5.31 -20.75
CA PHE A 72 2.31 5.65 -19.46
C PHE A 72 3.28 5.42 -18.30
N ASP A 73 2.94 5.92 -17.10
CA ASP A 73 3.76 5.63 -15.90
C ASP A 73 3.70 4.17 -15.53
N CYS A 74 4.88 3.63 -15.28
CA CYS A 74 4.96 2.41 -14.53
C CYS A 74 4.49 2.61 -13.10
N GLU A 75 3.90 1.54 -12.57
CA GLU A 75 3.55 1.42 -11.18
C GLU A 75 4.70 1.88 -10.29
N ASN A 76 4.40 2.80 -9.38
CA ASN A 76 5.31 3.28 -8.36
C ASN A 76 4.48 3.75 -7.17
N SER A 77 3.79 2.81 -6.57
CA SER A 77 2.80 3.06 -5.53
C SER A 77 3.26 2.58 -4.17
N LEU A 78 2.97 3.41 -3.17
CA LEU A 78 2.96 3.00 -1.79
C LEU A 78 1.68 2.19 -1.56
N THR A 79 1.81 0.91 -1.22
CA THR A 79 0.68 -0.02 -1.08
C THR A 79 0.62 -0.60 0.32
N VAL A 80 -0.59 -0.70 0.86
CA VAL A 80 -0.90 -1.27 2.18
C VAL A 80 -1.76 -2.51 2.03
N LEU A 81 -1.32 -3.60 2.66
CA LEU A 81 -2.14 -4.77 2.91
C LEU A 81 -2.67 -4.74 4.34
N ASP A 82 -3.97 -4.91 4.48
CA ASP A 82 -4.66 -5.07 5.75
C ASP A 82 -4.82 -6.57 6.06
N ALA A 83 -4.69 -6.91 7.34
CA ALA A 83 -4.90 -8.26 7.82
C ALA A 83 -6.36 -8.67 7.65
N LEU A 84 -6.59 -9.86 7.12
CA LEU A 84 -7.92 -10.43 6.97
C LEU A 84 -8.56 -10.70 8.33
N ARG A 85 -9.85 -10.42 8.42
CA ARG A 85 -10.69 -10.86 9.55
C ARG A 85 -11.30 -12.24 9.24
N PRO A 86 -11.73 -13.01 10.26
CA PRO A 86 -12.54 -14.20 10.01
C PRO A 86 -13.77 -13.84 9.16
N ASN A 87 -14.00 -14.57 8.06
CA ASN A 87 -15.07 -14.32 7.09
C ASN A 87 -15.02 -12.93 6.42
N ASP A 88 -13.83 -12.33 6.28
CA ASP A 88 -13.69 -11.04 5.61
C ASP A 88 -14.23 -11.08 4.17
N PRO A 89 -15.20 -10.22 3.81
CA PRO A 89 -15.83 -10.24 2.50
C PRO A 89 -14.85 -9.94 1.36
N ARG A 90 -13.74 -9.25 1.63
CA ARG A 90 -12.69 -8.95 0.64
C ARG A 90 -11.98 -10.20 0.13
N ALA A 91 -12.08 -11.31 0.87
CA ALA A 91 -11.46 -12.59 0.53
C ALA A 91 -12.50 -13.67 0.19
N GLN A 92 -13.75 -13.30 -0.08
CA GLN A 92 -14.81 -14.25 -0.45
C GLN A 92 -15.14 -14.18 -1.94
N PRO A 93 -15.26 -15.33 -2.64
CA PRO A 93 -15.71 -15.34 -4.01
C PRO A 93 -17.20 -14.94 -4.10
N SER A 94 -17.56 -14.28 -5.18
CA SER A 94 -18.94 -14.03 -5.55
C SER A 94 -19.49 -15.18 -6.41
N ARG A 95 -20.78 -15.10 -6.74
CA ARG A 95 -21.42 -16.03 -7.70
C ARG A 95 -20.88 -15.87 -9.13
N LEU A 96 -20.27 -14.73 -9.43
CA LEU A 96 -19.73 -14.39 -10.75
C LEU A 96 -18.23 -14.68 -10.86
N SER A 97 -17.58 -15.05 -9.76
CA SER A 97 -16.14 -15.29 -9.76
C SER A 97 -15.78 -16.47 -10.64
N ASP A 98 -14.85 -16.25 -11.56
CA ASP A 98 -14.26 -17.32 -12.36
C ASP A 98 -13.22 -18.13 -11.56
N ASP A 99 -12.62 -19.13 -12.18
CA ASP A 99 -11.66 -20.01 -11.50
C ASP A 99 -10.33 -19.30 -11.18
N ALA A 100 -9.94 -18.31 -11.98
CA ALA A 100 -8.74 -17.53 -11.74
C ALA A 100 -8.92 -16.62 -10.52
N GLU A 101 -10.06 -15.93 -10.41
CA GLU A 101 -10.43 -15.12 -9.25
C GLU A 101 -10.56 -15.98 -7.99
N LYS A 102 -11.23 -17.13 -8.07
CA LYS A 102 -11.32 -18.06 -6.92
C LYS A 102 -9.95 -18.53 -6.45
N ALA A 103 -9.04 -18.85 -7.37
CA ALA A 103 -7.67 -19.25 -7.06
C ALA A 103 -6.89 -18.10 -6.42
N HIS A 104 -7.04 -16.86 -6.94
CA HIS A 104 -6.48 -15.66 -6.33
C HIS A 104 -6.98 -15.47 -4.89
N LEU A 105 -8.29 -15.50 -4.68
CA LEU A 105 -8.89 -15.32 -3.36
C LEU A 105 -8.48 -16.44 -2.39
N ALA A 106 -8.26 -17.66 -2.86
CA ALA A 106 -7.70 -18.75 -2.05
C ALA A 106 -6.26 -18.44 -1.59
N ARG A 107 -5.42 -17.88 -2.47
CA ARG A 107 -4.07 -17.42 -2.09
C ARG A 107 -4.14 -16.29 -1.07
N VAL A 108 -5.00 -15.29 -1.28
CA VAL A 108 -5.24 -14.19 -0.34
C VAL A 108 -5.62 -14.72 1.05
N ARG A 109 -6.58 -15.66 1.13
CA ARG A 109 -6.96 -16.31 2.39
C ARG A 109 -5.80 -17.06 3.06
N ALA A 110 -4.98 -17.76 2.28
CA ALA A 110 -3.83 -18.50 2.80
C ALA A 110 -2.73 -17.56 3.33
N LEU A 111 -2.56 -16.38 2.72
CA LEU A 111 -1.60 -15.36 3.15
C LEU A 111 -2.09 -14.55 4.35
N GLY A 112 -3.40 -14.42 4.53
CA GLY A 112 -4.00 -13.71 5.67
C GLY A 112 -4.02 -12.18 5.52
N TYR A 113 -3.65 -11.65 4.36
CA TYR A 113 -3.61 -10.21 4.07
C TYR A 113 -4.25 -9.92 2.72
N VAL A 114 -4.86 -8.75 2.60
CA VAL A 114 -5.48 -8.27 1.36
C VAL A 114 -5.11 -6.83 1.09
N GLU A 115 -4.92 -6.49 -0.18
CA GLU A 115 -4.70 -5.12 -0.61
C GLU A 115 -5.87 -4.23 -0.20
N ASN A 116 -5.57 -3.06 0.37
CA ASN A 116 -6.60 -2.22 0.96
C ASN A 116 -6.48 -0.74 0.63
N ALA A 117 -5.27 -0.23 0.41
CA ALA A 117 -5.05 1.12 -0.05
C ALA A 117 -3.73 1.23 -0.81
N SER A 118 -3.68 2.13 -1.79
CA SER A 118 -2.46 2.50 -2.50
C SER A 118 -2.41 4.01 -2.77
N ALA A 119 -1.20 4.54 -2.95
CA ALA A 119 -0.98 5.92 -3.35
C ALA A 119 0.23 6.00 -4.29
N GLN A 120 0.04 6.56 -5.48
CA GLN A 120 1.13 6.78 -6.44
C GLN A 120 2.13 7.82 -5.91
N ILE A 121 3.41 7.54 -6.10
CA ILE A 121 4.51 8.47 -5.78
C ILE A 121 5.11 9.00 -7.09
N PRO A 122 5.19 10.33 -7.29
CA PRO A 122 5.70 10.90 -8.53
C PRO A 122 7.23 10.91 -8.53
N GLY A 123 7.82 9.85 -9.04
CA GLY A 123 9.26 9.73 -9.27
C GLY A 123 9.97 8.73 -8.36
N GLU A 124 11.29 8.84 -8.29
CA GLU A 124 12.13 7.79 -7.72
C GLU A 124 12.07 7.78 -6.20
N VAL A 125 11.55 6.71 -5.59
CA VAL A 125 11.44 6.58 -4.13
C VAL A 125 12.79 6.23 -3.52
N GLU A 126 13.30 7.13 -2.69
CA GLU A 126 14.60 7.02 -2.02
C GLU A 126 14.49 6.37 -0.65
N SER A 127 13.43 6.66 0.11
CA SER A 127 13.18 6.02 1.40
C SER A 127 11.71 6.01 1.80
N ILE A 128 11.33 5.00 2.57
CA ILE A 128 10.03 4.89 3.25
C ILE A 128 10.34 4.63 4.71
N ARG A 129 9.76 5.43 5.61
CA ARG A 129 9.88 5.24 7.06
C ARG A 129 8.51 5.28 7.71
N VAL A 130 8.27 4.39 8.65
CA VAL A 130 7.07 4.41 9.50
C VAL A 130 7.50 4.81 10.92
N ALA A 131 6.88 5.85 11.48
CA ALA A 131 7.06 6.26 12.86
C ALA A 131 5.78 6.94 13.35
N ASP A 132 5.34 6.63 14.58
CA ASP A 132 4.15 7.24 15.20
C ASP A 132 2.90 7.22 14.30
N GLN A 133 2.60 6.06 13.67
CA GLN A 133 1.48 5.86 12.72
C GLN A 133 1.53 6.81 11.50
N ARG A 134 2.69 7.41 11.23
CA ARG A 134 2.94 8.29 10.08
C ARG A 134 3.94 7.62 9.15
N ILE A 135 3.53 7.49 7.89
CA ILE A 135 4.39 7.00 6.83
C ILE A 135 5.06 8.21 6.17
N SER A 136 6.38 8.21 6.08
CA SER A 136 7.17 9.26 5.43
C SER A 136 7.87 8.69 4.21
N VAL A 137 7.61 9.27 3.05
CA VAL A 137 8.16 8.85 1.76
C VAL A 137 9.03 9.97 1.21
N ALA A 138 10.34 9.72 1.12
CA ALA A 138 11.27 10.62 0.44
C ALA A 138 11.48 10.14 -0.99
N PHE A 139 11.39 11.04 -1.96
CA PHE A 139 11.49 10.72 -3.37
C PHE A 139 12.03 11.90 -4.20
N LEU A 140 12.55 11.59 -5.39
CA LEU A 140 13.01 12.55 -6.37
C LEU A 140 11.98 12.68 -7.51
N ALA A 141 11.25 13.80 -7.51
CA ALA A 141 10.36 14.17 -8.61
C ALA A 141 11.16 14.65 -9.82
N ARG A 142 10.78 14.20 -11.02
CA ARG A 142 11.40 14.60 -12.29
C ARG A 142 10.37 15.37 -13.13
N GLU A 143 10.83 16.35 -13.91
CA GLU A 143 9.98 17.19 -14.80
C GLU A 143 9.06 16.40 -15.72
N ALA A 144 9.49 15.20 -16.10
CA ALA A 144 8.80 14.35 -17.06
C ALA A 144 8.24 13.08 -16.44
N SER A 145 7.76 13.09 -15.18
CA SER A 145 6.96 11.95 -14.67
C SER A 145 5.61 11.97 -15.36
N PRO A 146 5.25 10.98 -16.21
CA PRO A 146 3.96 10.98 -16.89
C PRO A 146 2.74 11.12 -15.96
N PHE A 147 2.87 10.77 -14.67
CA PHE A 147 1.79 10.86 -13.67
C PHE A 147 1.42 12.31 -13.41
N CYS A 148 2.40 13.18 -13.61
CA CYS A 148 2.30 14.61 -13.51
C CYS A 148 2.04 15.28 -14.86
N GLN A 149 2.00 14.53 -15.95
CA GLN A 149 1.77 15.02 -17.30
C GLN A 149 0.29 14.97 -17.67
N ASP A 150 -0.63 15.41 -16.81
CA ASP A 150 -2.04 15.64 -17.20
C ASP A 150 -2.83 16.62 -16.30
N ASP A 151 -2.16 17.42 -15.46
CA ASP A 151 -2.81 18.46 -14.63
C ASP A 151 -3.43 19.62 -15.46
N ALA A 152 -3.30 19.59 -16.79
CA ALA A 152 -3.80 20.63 -17.69
C ALA A 152 -5.14 20.33 -18.38
N GLY A 153 -5.77 19.15 -18.23
CA GLY A 153 -6.98 18.89 -19.02
C GLY A 153 -7.88 17.68 -18.70
N ALA A 154 -7.47 16.72 -17.88
CA ALA A 154 -8.31 15.54 -17.63
C ALA A 154 -9.11 15.69 -16.32
N GLY A 155 -10.43 15.90 -16.45
CA GLY A 155 -11.40 15.99 -15.35
C GLY A 155 -11.64 14.67 -14.59
N HIS A 156 -10.58 13.93 -14.25
CA HIS A 156 -10.65 12.77 -13.37
C HIS A 156 -9.89 13.09 -12.09
N GLY A 157 -10.62 13.12 -10.97
CA GLY A 157 -10.10 13.55 -9.68
C GLY A 157 -8.92 12.72 -9.21
N HIS A 158 -7.71 13.25 -9.39
CA HIS A 158 -6.49 12.80 -8.73
C HIS A 158 -5.97 13.94 -7.87
N SER A 159 -6.42 13.93 -6.62
CA SER A 159 -6.23 15.00 -5.64
C SER A 159 -4.82 14.98 -5.04
N ALA A 160 -3.85 15.51 -5.79
CA ALA A 160 -2.57 15.97 -5.28
C ALA A 160 -1.75 16.63 -6.41
N ALA A 161 -1.86 17.96 -6.59
CA ALA A 161 -1.01 18.70 -7.54
C ALA A 161 0.42 18.18 -7.50
N CYS A 162 0.94 17.82 -8.68
CA CYS A 162 2.25 17.22 -8.75
C CYS A 162 3.32 18.16 -8.19
N PRO A 163 4.30 17.63 -7.44
CA PRO A 163 5.31 18.47 -6.83
C PRO A 163 6.23 19.01 -7.93
N ALA A 164 6.78 20.21 -7.71
CA ALA A 164 7.83 20.74 -8.58
C ALA A 164 9.00 19.74 -8.67
N PRO A 165 9.81 19.74 -9.75
CA PRO A 165 10.98 18.88 -9.84
C PRO A 165 11.91 19.05 -8.64
N GLY A 166 12.51 17.95 -8.17
CA GLY A 166 13.44 17.96 -7.04
C GLY A 166 13.08 16.96 -5.93
N ARG A 167 13.77 17.09 -4.80
CA ARG A 167 13.61 16.20 -3.65
C ARG A 167 12.41 16.62 -2.81
N HIS A 168 11.55 15.66 -2.50
CA HIS A 168 10.37 15.87 -1.68
C HIS A 168 10.29 14.85 -0.56
N THR A 169 9.57 15.20 0.48
CA THR A 169 9.11 14.25 1.48
C THR A 169 7.61 14.42 1.64
N TRP A 170 6.87 13.37 1.30
CA TRP A 170 5.45 13.29 1.56
C TRP A 170 5.19 12.46 2.80
N HIS A 171 4.09 12.77 3.46
CA HIS A 171 3.67 12.07 4.65
C HIS A 171 2.26 11.57 4.47
N TYR A 172 1.99 10.38 4.98
CA TYR A 172 0.70 9.73 4.88
C TYR A 172 0.27 9.24 6.25
N ALA A 173 -1.03 9.27 6.48
CA ALA A 173 -1.70 8.44 7.47
C ALA A 173 -2.50 7.38 6.73
N TRP A 174 -2.54 6.18 7.27
CA TRP A 174 -3.39 5.11 6.77
C TRP A 174 -4.58 4.91 7.69
N LYS A 175 -5.71 4.56 7.08
CA LYS A 175 -6.86 3.94 7.72
C LYS A 175 -7.42 2.88 6.77
N PRO A 176 -8.22 1.92 7.24
CA PRO A 176 -8.85 0.95 6.37
C PRO A 176 -9.56 1.61 5.18
N GLY A 177 -9.08 1.32 3.98
CA GLY A 177 -9.57 1.80 2.68
C GLY A 177 -8.90 3.06 2.16
N ALA A 178 -7.97 3.69 2.89
CA ALA A 178 -7.40 4.97 2.47
C ALA A 178 -5.96 5.21 2.96
N LEU A 179 -5.09 5.57 2.03
CA LEU A 179 -3.83 6.27 2.29
C LEU A 179 -4.05 7.77 2.04
N THR A 180 -4.04 8.57 3.10
CA THR A 180 -4.29 10.02 3.00
C THR A 180 -2.99 10.79 3.11
N ARG A 181 -2.64 11.56 2.07
CA ARG A 181 -1.49 12.48 2.12
C ARG A 181 -1.78 13.61 3.12
N LEU A 182 -0.92 13.74 4.12
CA LEU A 182 -0.99 14.78 5.13
C LEU A 182 -0.49 16.10 4.55
N ALA A 183 -1.18 17.19 4.87
CA ALA A 183 -0.69 18.52 4.54
C ALA A 183 0.70 18.75 5.17
N PRO A 184 1.59 19.53 4.52
CA PRO A 184 2.81 20.01 5.17
C PRO A 184 2.44 20.68 6.48
N ALA A 185 3.21 20.43 7.55
CA ALA A 185 3.02 21.17 8.79
C ALA A 185 3.14 22.67 8.48
N PRO A 186 2.23 23.53 8.99
CA PRO A 186 2.38 24.96 8.80
C PRO A 186 3.73 25.38 9.38
N GLY A 187 4.61 25.90 8.51
CA GLY A 187 5.96 26.28 8.91
C GLY A 187 5.90 27.31 10.04
N ARG A 188 6.60 27.03 11.14
CA ARG A 188 7.01 28.11 12.04
C ARG A 188 8.00 28.97 11.27
N ARG A 189 7.60 30.21 10.98
CA ARG A 189 8.50 31.27 10.52
C ARG A 189 9.50 31.61 11.60
#